data_AF-A0A5L8JVD2-F1
#
_entry.id   AF-A0A5L8JVD2-F1
#
_cell.length_a   1.000
_cell.length_b   1.000
_cell.length_c   1.000
_cell.angle_alpha   90.00
_cell.angle_beta   90.00
_cell.angle_gamma   90.00
#
_symmetry.space_group_name_H-M   'P 1'
#
loop_
_entity.id
_entity.type
_entity.pdbx_description
1 polymer ?
#
loop_
_entity_poly.entity_id
_entity_poly.type
_entity_poly.pdbx_seq_one_letter_code
_entity_poly.pdbx_strand_id
1 'polypeptide(L)'
;MGEQDIILIAIVVMIIAAILNSQINKLTKKIEKDELNPNLSYYDSFCNAIDEKISWLRELVTDGNINDSASKDTCLEMLSNFSKELVFLQTMNTNTKDKAVWEEKLFNFLSKIDDFVISNLKDAENVSQKIKDDLKAEFDKLSS
;
A
#
# COMPACT_ATOMS: atom_id res chain seq x y z
N MET A 1 21.77 -1.04 -11.57
CA MET A 1 20.76 -0.05 -11.13
C MET A 1 20.49 0.81 -12.33
N GLY A 2 19.42 0.50 -13.04
CA GLY A 2 19.05 1.17 -14.29
C GLY A 2 18.38 2.50 -14.01
N GLU A 3 18.36 3.40 -15.00
CA GLU A 3 17.66 4.68 -14.91
C GLU A 3 16.17 4.50 -14.56
N GLN A 4 15.57 3.36 -14.93
CA GLN A 4 14.20 2.95 -14.57
C GLN A 4 14.00 2.74 -13.06
N ASP A 5 14.98 2.15 -12.35
CA ASP A 5 14.90 1.90 -10.90
C ASP A 5 14.86 3.21 -10.10
N ILE A 6 15.58 4.22 -10.58
CA ILE A 6 15.65 5.55 -9.96
C ILE A 6 14.32 6.30 -10.16
N ILE A 7 13.70 6.15 -11.33
CA ILE A 7 12.41 6.77 -11.66
C ILE A 7 11.28 6.15 -10.81
N LEU A 8 11.26 4.83 -10.63
CA LEU A 8 10.25 4.16 -9.81
C LEU A 8 10.33 4.58 -8.33
N ILE A 9 11.55 4.64 -7.78
CA ILE A 9 11.80 5.11 -6.41
C ILE A 9 11.40 6.58 -6.27
N ALA A 10 11.72 7.43 -7.26
CA ALA A 10 11.32 8.83 -7.26
C ALA A 10 9.80 9.02 -7.34
N ILE A 11 9.08 8.18 -8.08
CA ILE A 11 7.61 8.20 -8.16
C ILE A 11 6.98 7.79 -6.83
N VAL A 12 7.46 6.71 -6.21
CA VAL A 12 6.97 6.27 -4.89
C VAL A 12 7.24 7.33 -3.82
N VAL A 13 8.45 7.91 -3.81
CA VAL A 13 8.81 9.03 -2.90
C VAL A 13 7.95 10.26 -3.19
N MET A 14 7.65 10.58 -4.44
CA MET A 14 6.77 11.70 -4.79
C MET A 14 5.31 11.45 -4.40
N ILE A 15 4.80 10.22 -4.54
CA ILE A 15 3.45 9.87 -4.09
C ILE A 15 3.36 10.01 -2.56
N ILE A 16 4.36 9.50 -1.83
CA ILE A 16 4.43 9.62 -0.37
C ILE A 16 4.62 11.08 0.06
N ALA A 17 5.52 11.82 -0.59
CA ALA A 17 5.74 13.23 -0.30
C ALA A 17 4.51 14.09 -0.64
N ALA A 18 3.76 13.77 -1.69
CA ALA A 18 2.51 14.44 -2.02
C ALA A 18 1.42 14.16 -0.98
N ILE A 19 1.33 12.91 -0.50
CA ILE A 19 0.41 12.50 0.58
C ILE A 19 0.76 13.21 1.89
N LEU A 20 2.05 13.27 2.24
CA LEU A 20 2.55 13.95 3.44
C LEU A 20 2.39 15.48 3.32
N ASN A 21 2.76 16.09 2.19
CA ASN A 21 2.76 17.55 2.02
C ASN A 21 1.34 18.15 1.85
N SER A 22 0.42 17.43 1.21
CA SER A 22 -0.98 17.84 1.11
C SER A 22 -1.67 17.86 2.48
N GLN A 23 -1.23 16.98 3.40
CA GLN A 23 -1.68 16.97 4.79
C GLN A 23 -0.95 17.98 5.67
N ILE A 24 0.38 18.12 5.60
CA ILE A 24 1.13 19.05 6.46
C ILE A 24 0.71 20.50 6.22
N ASN A 25 0.50 20.91 4.97
CA ASN A 25 0.21 22.32 4.65
C ASN A 25 -1.26 22.72 4.92
N LYS A 26 -2.19 21.75 4.94
CA LYS A 26 -3.60 21.97 5.35
C LYS A 26 -3.81 21.80 6.86
N LEU A 27 -3.06 20.90 7.52
CA LEU A 27 -3.18 20.63 8.96
C LEU A 27 -2.52 21.71 9.81
N THR A 28 -1.36 22.24 9.43
CA THR A 28 -0.65 23.28 10.23
C THR A 28 -1.48 24.56 10.44
N LYS A 29 -2.44 24.87 9.56
CA LYS A 29 -3.34 26.04 9.72
C LYS A 29 -4.71 25.74 10.33
N LYS A 30 -5.07 24.47 10.56
CA LYS A 30 -6.36 24.06 11.15
C LYS A 30 -6.25 23.34 12.50
N ILE A 31 -5.05 23.11 13.00
CA ILE A 31 -4.80 22.45 14.31
C ILE A 31 -5.24 23.29 15.52
N GLU A 32 -5.50 24.60 15.38
CA GLU A 32 -5.84 25.43 16.54
C GLU A 32 -7.28 25.31 17.07
N LYS A 33 -8.22 24.56 16.44
CA LYS A 33 -9.60 24.65 16.99
C LYS A 33 -10.57 23.47 16.97
N ASP A 34 -10.39 22.39 16.22
CA ASP A 34 -11.39 21.32 16.25
C ASP A 34 -10.78 19.91 16.28
N GLU A 35 -11.08 19.25 17.40
CA GLU A 35 -11.31 17.81 17.57
C GLU A 35 -10.11 16.85 17.65
N LEU A 36 -9.78 16.54 18.91
CA LEU A 36 -8.94 15.49 19.48
C LEU A 36 -9.34 14.03 19.13
N ASN A 37 -9.88 13.77 17.93
CA ASN A 37 -10.14 12.40 17.48
C ASN A 37 -9.89 12.30 15.97
N PRO A 38 -8.65 12.02 15.51
CA PRO A 38 -8.40 11.83 14.08
C PRO A 38 -9.27 10.65 13.65
N ASN A 39 -10.10 10.86 12.63
CA ASN A 39 -11.06 9.86 12.15
C ASN A 39 -10.29 8.70 11.48
N LEU A 40 -9.71 7.78 12.29
CA LEU A 40 -8.89 6.64 11.87
C LEU A 40 -9.62 5.67 10.93
N SER A 41 -10.94 5.82 10.78
CA SER A 41 -11.78 5.08 9.83
C SER A 41 -11.31 5.22 8.38
N TYR A 42 -10.60 6.32 8.03
CA TYR A 42 -10.04 6.47 6.70
C TYR A 42 -8.96 5.41 6.40
N TYR A 43 -8.20 5.01 7.41
CA TYR A 43 -7.19 3.97 7.27
C TYR A 43 -7.79 2.58 7.13
N ASP A 44 -8.95 2.32 7.75
CA ASP A 44 -9.71 1.09 7.52
C ASP A 44 -10.16 0.97 6.05
N SER A 45 -10.63 2.07 5.48
CA SER A 45 -11.04 2.10 4.06
C SER A 45 -9.85 1.89 3.13
N PHE A 46 -8.69 2.47 3.46
CA PHE A 46 -7.47 2.25 2.69
C PHE A 46 -6.95 0.81 2.82
N CYS A 47 -7.02 0.20 4.00
CA CYS A 47 -6.72 -1.22 4.19
C CYS A 47 -7.64 -2.13 3.35
N ASN A 48 -8.93 -1.82 3.24
CA ASN A 48 -9.83 -2.58 2.37
C ASN A 48 -9.38 -2.51 0.90
N ALA A 49 -9.00 -1.32 0.41
CA ALA A 49 -8.47 -1.18 -0.94
C ALA A 49 -7.20 -2.02 -1.17
N ILE A 50 -6.33 -2.15 -0.17
CA ILE A 50 -5.15 -3.00 -0.25
C ILE A 50 -5.54 -4.49 -0.26
N ASP A 51 -6.50 -4.91 0.57
CA ASP A 51 -6.99 -6.29 0.59
C ASP A 51 -7.63 -6.70 -0.75
N GLU A 52 -8.33 -5.78 -1.42
CA GLU A 52 -8.81 -5.98 -2.79
C GLU A 52 -7.65 -6.22 -3.78
N LYS A 53 -6.52 -5.51 -3.64
CA LYS A 53 -5.33 -5.77 -4.48
C LYS A 53 -4.67 -7.10 -4.17
N ILE A 54 -4.62 -7.51 -2.89
CA ILE A 54 -4.12 -8.83 -2.51
C ILE A 54 -5.01 -9.94 -3.10
N SER A 55 -6.32 -9.74 -3.08
CA SER A 55 -7.29 -10.67 -3.68
C SER A 55 -7.13 -10.75 -5.20
N TRP A 56 -6.98 -9.62 -5.87
CA TRP A 56 -6.68 -9.60 -7.30
C TRP A 56 -5.34 -10.27 -7.65
N LEU A 57 -4.29 -10.04 -6.87
CA LEU A 57 -3.02 -10.75 -7.01
C LEU A 57 -3.18 -12.27 -6.85
N ARG A 58 -4.07 -12.72 -5.95
CA ARG A 58 -4.38 -14.14 -5.77
C ARG A 58 -5.05 -14.73 -7.01
N GLU A 59 -5.94 -13.99 -7.67
CA GLU A 59 -6.55 -14.40 -8.94
C GLU A 59 -5.48 -14.53 -10.03
N LEU A 60 -4.60 -13.53 -10.18
CA LEU A 60 -3.51 -13.57 -11.15
C LEU A 60 -2.60 -14.79 -10.96
N VAL A 61 -2.20 -15.07 -9.72
CA VAL A 61 -1.40 -16.25 -9.37
C VAL A 61 -2.16 -17.54 -9.64
N THR A 62 -3.48 -17.57 -9.38
CA THR A 62 -4.34 -18.72 -9.64
C THR A 62 -4.41 -19.03 -11.14
N ASP A 63 -4.50 -17.99 -11.96
CA ASP A 63 -4.54 -18.06 -13.42
C ASP A 63 -3.17 -18.37 -14.06
N GLY A 64 -2.11 -18.46 -13.25
CA GLY A 64 -0.77 -18.80 -13.73
C GLY A 64 0.02 -17.62 -14.29
N ASN A 65 -0.36 -16.37 -13.95
CA ASN A 65 0.40 -15.16 -14.31
C ASN A 65 1.67 -14.97 -13.45
N ILE A 66 2.36 -16.07 -13.14
CA ILE A 66 3.60 -16.11 -12.36
C ILE A 66 4.78 -16.43 -13.27
N ASN A 67 5.96 -15.94 -12.90
CA ASN A 67 7.22 -16.24 -13.56
C ASN A 67 7.49 -17.75 -13.58
N ASP A 68 8.20 -18.24 -14.60
CA ASP A 68 8.45 -19.69 -14.75
C ASP A 68 9.30 -20.27 -13.62
N SER A 69 10.05 -19.43 -12.89
CA SER A 69 10.82 -19.79 -11.71
C SER A 69 10.04 -19.70 -10.39
N ALA A 70 8.83 -19.13 -10.40
CA ALA A 70 8.01 -18.94 -9.21
C ALA A 70 7.13 -20.17 -8.95
N SER A 71 7.00 -20.54 -7.68
CA SER A 71 6.08 -21.60 -7.25
C SER A 71 4.71 -21.00 -6.95
N LYS A 72 3.67 -21.51 -7.61
CA LYS A 72 2.28 -21.09 -7.39
C LYS A 72 1.88 -21.23 -5.92
N ASP A 73 2.15 -22.38 -5.31
CA ASP A 73 1.79 -22.64 -3.92
C ASP A 73 2.50 -21.67 -2.97
N THR A 74 3.78 -21.41 -3.21
CA THR A 74 4.57 -20.45 -2.43
C THR A 74 4.05 -19.02 -2.59
N CYS A 75 3.63 -18.63 -3.80
CA CYS A 75 3.01 -17.33 -4.04
C CYS A 75 1.67 -17.18 -3.31
N LEU A 76 0.82 -18.20 -3.35
CA LEU A 76 -0.47 -18.20 -2.65
C LEU A 76 -0.30 -18.17 -1.12
N GLU A 77 0.74 -18.83 -0.60
CA GLU A 77 1.10 -18.75 0.82
C GLU A 77 1.55 -17.33 1.21
N MET A 78 2.44 -16.71 0.42
CA MET A 78 2.85 -15.32 0.64
C MET A 78 1.67 -14.35 0.64
N LEU A 79 0.77 -14.44 -0.33
CA LEU A 79 -0.44 -13.62 -0.40
C LEU A 79 -1.36 -13.84 0.80
N SER A 80 -1.47 -15.08 1.30
CA SER A 80 -2.22 -15.38 2.53
C SER A 80 -1.57 -14.76 3.76
N ASN A 81 -0.23 -14.72 3.80
CA ASN A 81 0.51 -14.06 4.88
C ASN A 81 0.35 -12.53 4.81
N PHE A 82 0.32 -11.93 3.61
CA PHE A 82 0.02 -10.51 3.46
C PHE A 82 -1.37 -10.13 3.96
N SER A 83 -2.42 -10.90 3.65
CA SER A 83 -3.75 -10.65 4.23
C SER A 83 -3.74 -10.67 5.77
N LYS A 84 -3.01 -11.62 6.38
CA LYS A 84 -2.89 -11.69 7.86
C LYS A 84 -2.12 -10.49 8.42
N GLU A 85 -1.03 -10.10 7.76
CA GLU A 85 -0.22 -8.94 8.17
C GLU A 85 -1.04 -7.63 8.06
N LEU A 86 -1.84 -7.47 7.01
CA LEU A 86 -2.74 -6.33 6.83
C LEU A 86 -3.79 -6.24 7.95
N VAL A 87 -4.41 -7.36 8.34
CA VAL A 87 -5.35 -7.41 9.48
C VAL A 87 -4.65 -7.00 10.78
N PHE A 88 -3.39 -7.40 10.98
CA PHE A 88 -2.60 -6.97 12.14
C PHE A 88 -2.33 -5.46 12.11
N LEU A 89 -1.97 -4.90 10.96
CA LEU A 89 -1.77 -3.45 10.79
C LEU A 89 -3.05 -2.65 11.07
N GLN A 90 -4.19 -3.15 10.61
CA GLN A 90 -5.49 -2.55 10.88
C GLN A 90 -5.83 -2.58 12.38
N THR A 91 -5.58 -3.71 13.04
CA THR A 91 -5.79 -3.86 14.49
C THR A 91 -4.78 -3.03 15.31
N MET A 92 -3.56 -2.83 14.82
CA MET A 92 -2.57 -1.98 15.48
C MET A 92 -2.95 -0.50 15.39
N ASN A 93 -3.56 -0.06 14.29
CA ASN A 93 -4.06 1.30 14.11
C ASN A 93 -5.04 1.69 15.24
N THR A 94 -5.94 0.78 15.58
CA THR A 94 -6.96 1.03 16.60
C THR A 94 -6.37 1.14 18.01
N ASN A 95 -5.15 0.64 18.23
CA ASN A 95 -4.48 0.59 19.53
C ASN A 95 -3.34 1.61 19.71
N THR A 96 -2.72 2.08 18.62
CA THR A 96 -1.53 2.94 18.66
C THR A 96 -1.91 4.34 18.20
N LYS A 97 -1.92 5.33 19.10
CA LYS A 97 -2.27 6.73 18.77
C LYS A 97 -1.18 7.48 17.98
N ASP A 98 -0.16 6.78 17.48
CA ASP A 98 0.97 7.36 16.76
C ASP A 98 0.83 7.12 15.26
N LYS A 99 0.39 8.17 14.57
CA LYS A 99 0.18 8.19 13.12
C LYS A 99 1.44 7.84 12.34
N ALA A 100 2.60 8.35 12.77
CA ALA A 100 3.86 8.19 12.02
C ALA A 100 4.35 6.74 12.05
N VAL A 101 4.24 6.08 13.21
CA VAL A 101 4.59 4.66 13.36
C VAL A 101 3.68 3.78 12.50
N TRP A 102 2.39 4.12 12.42
CA TRP A 102 1.47 3.37 11.58
C TRP A 102 1.77 3.53 10.09
N GLU A 103 2.00 4.76 9.63
CA GLU A 103 2.34 5.07 8.23
C GLU A 103 3.65 4.40 7.78
N GLU A 104 4.68 4.35 8.65
CA GLU A 104 5.92 3.63 8.38
C GLU A 104 5.67 2.13 8.17
N LYS A 105 4.87 1.50 9.04
CA LYS A 105 4.54 0.08 8.93
C LYS A 105 3.74 -0.25 7.68
N LEU A 106 2.77 0.61 7.35
CA LEU A 106 2.00 0.50 6.12
C LEU A 106 2.91 0.62 4.89
N PHE A 107 3.84 1.58 4.88
CA PHE A 107 4.80 1.73 3.77
C PHE A 107 5.67 0.49 3.59
N ASN A 108 6.20 -0.06 4.69
CA ASN A 108 6.97 -1.29 4.65
C ASN A 108 6.14 -2.46 4.12
N PHE A 109 4.85 -2.53 4.49
CA PHE A 109 3.94 -3.55 4.00
C PHE A 109 3.68 -3.44 2.49
N LEU A 110 3.39 -2.24 1.99
CA LEU A 110 3.21 -1.99 0.56
C LEU A 110 4.48 -2.30 -0.25
N SER A 111 5.66 -2.01 0.32
CA SER A 111 6.94 -2.34 -0.31
C SER A 111 7.12 -3.86 -0.47
N LYS A 112 6.72 -4.66 0.53
CA LYS A 112 6.74 -6.14 0.41
C LYS A 112 5.81 -6.66 -0.69
N ILE A 113 4.66 -6.02 -0.88
CA ILE A 113 3.73 -6.37 -1.97
C ILE A 113 4.37 -6.05 -3.33
N ASP A 114 5.00 -4.88 -3.45
CA ASP A 114 5.71 -4.48 -4.67
C ASP A 114 6.86 -5.43 -5.01
N ASP A 115 7.68 -5.79 -4.01
CA ASP A 115 8.76 -6.78 -4.15
C ASP A 115 8.23 -8.14 -4.57
N PHE A 116 7.09 -8.57 -4.00
CA PHE A 116 6.42 -9.80 -4.39
C PHE A 116 6.01 -9.76 -5.86
N VAL A 117 5.39 -8.67 -6.32
CA VAL A 117 4.97 -8.48 -7.71
C VAL A 117 6.17 -8.55 -8.65
N ILE A 118 7.21 -7.75 -8.36
CA ILE A 118 8.43 -7.65 -9.16
C ILE A 118 9.15 -8.99 -9.27
N SER A 119 9.19 -9.75 -8.18
CA SER A 119 9.94 -11.01 -8.15
C SER A 119 9.17 -12.19 -8.75
N ASN A 120 7.84 -12.18 -8.69
CA ASN A 120 7.04 -13.39 -8.94
C ASN A 120 6.11 -13.33 -10.15
N LEU A 121 5.79 -12.16 -10.73
CA LEU A 121 4.81 -12.04 -11.83
C LEU A 121 5.44 -11.74 -13.19
N LYS A 122 4.82 -12.27 -14.26
CA LYS A 122 5.30 -12.14 -15.66
C LYS A 122 5.22 -10.72 -16.21
N ASP A 123 4.19 -9.99 -15.82
CA ASP A 123 3.95 -8.61 -16.24
C ASP A 123 4.10 -7.65 -15.05
N ALA A 124 5.17 -7.86 -14.29
CA ALA A 124 5.40 -7.22 -12.99
C ALA A 124 5.32 -5.69 -13.03
N GLU A 125 5.86 -5.05 -14.06
CA GLU A 125 5.88 -3.59 -14.17
C GLU A 125 4.45 -3.02 -14.33
N ASN A 126 3.65 -3.61 -15.23
CA ASN A 126 2.26 -3.19 -15.42
C ASN A 126 1.39 -3.50 -14.19
N VAL A 127 1.59 -4.67 -13.56
CA VAL A 127 0.86 -5.04 -12.35
C VAL A 127 1.20 -4.10 -11.20
N SER A 128 2.49 -3.82 -10.98
CA SER A 128 2.98 -2.88 -9.97
C SER A 128 2.41 -1.49 -10.19
N GLN A 129 2.49 -0.98 -11.43
CA GLN A 129 1.97 0.34 -11.76
C GLN A 129 0.45 0.44 -11.55
N LYS A 130 -0.30 -0.60 -11.94
CA LYS A 130 -1.75 -0.65 -11.71
C LYS A 130 -2.10 -0.62 -10.23
N ILE A 131 -1.39 -1.35 -9.38
CA ILE A 131 -1.60 -1.31 -7.93
C ILE A 131 -1.37 0.10 -7.40
N LYS A 132 -0.26 0.73 -7.82
CA LYS A 132 0.10 2.09 -7.40
C LYS A 132 -0.97 3.11 -7.82
N ASP A 133 -1.44 3.04 -9.06
CA ASP A 133 -2.46 3.95 -9.59
C ASP A 133 -3.81 3.76 -8.90
N ASP A 134 -4.25 2.51 -8.72
CA ASP A 134 -5.52 2.20 -8.06
C ASP A 134 -5.49 2.62 -6.58
N LEU A 135 -4.41 2.29 -5.84
CA LEU A 135 -4.26 2.71 -4.44
C LEU A 135 -4.14 4.22 -4.29
N LYS A 136 -3.46 4.89 -5.23
CA LYS A 136 -3.42 6.36 -5.25
C LYS A 136 -4.81 6.95 -5.44
N ALA A 137 -5.60 6.42 -6.37
CA ALA A 137 -6.96 6.89 -6.60
C ALA A 137 -7.85 6.68 -5.37
N GLU A 138 -7.77 5.53 -4.71
CA GLU A 138 -8.49 5.26 -3.46
C GLU A 138 -8.04 6.20 -2.34
N PHE A 139 -6.74 6.45 -2.21
CA PHE A 139 -6.22 7.40 -1.22
C PHE A 139 -6.70 8.83 -1.49
N ASP A 140 -6.65 9.29 -2.75
CA ASP A 140 -7.07 10.63 -3.13
C ASP A 140 -8.56 10.85 -2.80
N LYS A 141 -9.44 9.86 -3.04
CA LYS A 141 -10.86 9.90 -2.65
C LYS A 141 -11.08 10.04 -1.15
N LEU A 142 -10.24 9.39 -0.34
CA LEU A 142 -10.34 9.43 1.12
C LEU A 142 -9.78 10.73 1.73
N SER A 143 -8.91 11.43 0.98
CA SER A 143 -8.29 12.70 1.38
C SER A 143 -9.06 13.96 0.94
N SER A 144 -10.11 13.78 0.13
CA SER A 144 -10.92 14.84 -0.46
C SER A 144 -12.19 15.15 0.34
#